data_AF-A0A7W0UK20-F1
#
_entry.id   AF-A0A7W0UK20-F1
#
_cell.length_a   1.000
_cell.length_b   1.000
_cell.length_c   1.000
_cell.angle_alpha   90.00
_cell.angle_beta   90.00
_cell.angle_gamma   90.00
#
_symmetry.space_group_name_H-M   'P 1'
#
loop_
_entity.id
_entity.type
_entity.pdbx_description
1 polymer ?
#
loop_
_entity_poly.entity_id
_entity_poly.type
_entity_poly.pdbx_seq_one_letter_code
_entity_poly.pdbx_strand_id
1 'polypeptide(L)' 'VHLAILGADKYGIENLANLNHIPSTGASIFAAVVPWEQGSGGPCRVIATW' A
#
# COMPACT_ATOMS: atom_id res chain seq x y z
N VAL A 1 -5.33 -1.25 -14.80
CA VAL A 1 -4.70 -0.80 -13.53
C VAL A 1 -3.35 -1.46 -13.33
N HIS A 2 -3.30 -2.77 -13.06
CA HIS A 2 -2.05 -3.53 -12.84
C HIS A 2 -0.92 -3.24 -13.83
N LEU A 3 -1.16 -3.39 -15.15
CA LEU A 3 -0.12 -3.16 -16.17
C LEU A 3 0.43 -1.72 -16.16
N ALA A 4 -0.42 -0.72 -15.96
CA ALA A 4 -0.01 0.69 -15.99
C ALA A 4 0.76 1.09 -14.72
N ILE A 5 0.34 0.60 -13.54
CA ILE A 5 0.96 0.96 -12.25
C ILE A 5 2.25 0.17 -12.05
N LEU A 6 2.19 -1.16 -12.13
CA LEU A 6 3.35 -2.02 -11.89
C LEU A 6 4.40 -1.89 -13.00
N GLY A 7 3.95 -1.70 -14.25
CA GLY A 7 4.85 -1.41 -15.38
C GLY A 7 5.58 -0.07 -15.27
N ALA A 8 5.10 0.84 -14.41
CA ALA A 8 5.74 2.11 -14.09
C ALA A 8 6.55 2.07 -12.78
N ASP A 9 6.85 0.87 -12.27
CA ASP A 9 7.59 0.63 -11.01
C ASP A 9 6.93 1.33 -9.81
N LYS A 10 5.60 1.26 -9.76
CA LYS A 10 4.78 1.73 -8.62
C LYS A 10 4.09 0.55 -7.96
N TYR A 11 3.85 0.67 -6.66
CA TYR A 11 3.21 -0.38 -5.87
C TYR A 11 1.68 -0.22 -5.86
N GLY A 12 0.97 -1.34 -5.80
CA GLY A 12 -0.45 -1.41 -5.45
C GLY A 12 -0.64 -1.91 -4.02
N ILE A 13 -1.63 -1.36 -3.31
CA ILE A 13 -2.11 -1.90 -2.04
C ILE A 13 -3.62 -2.12 -2.17
N GLU A 14 -4.06 -3.33 -1.84
CA GLU A 14 -5.44 -3.77 -2.03
C GLU A 14 -6.08 -4.13 -0.69
N ASN A 15 -7.41 -4.20 -0.66
CA ASN A 15 -8.20 -4.64 0.50
C ASN A 15 -7.99 -3.81 1.78
N LEU A 16 -7.80 -2.49 1.65
CA LEU A 16 -7.67 -1.57 2.78
C LEU A 16 -9.00 -1.39 3.51
N ALA A 17 -8.94 -1.34 4.84
CA ALA A 17 -10.07 -1.03 5.71
C ALA A 17 -9.96 0.40 6.29
N ASN A 18 -11.07 0.93 6.80
CA ASN A 18 -11.15 2.18 7.57
C ASN A 18 -10.68 3.46 6.85
N LEU A 19 -10.64 3.46 5.51
CA LEU A 19 -10.22 4.62 4.72
C LEU A 19 -11.09 5.86 4.97
N ASN A 20 -12.35 5.66 5.35
CA ASN A 20 -13.30 6.72 5.69
C ASN A 20 -12.92 7.53 6.96
N HIS A 21 -11.97 7.05 7.77
CA HIS A 21 -11.48 7.78 8.95
C HIS A 21 -10.25 8.63 8.66
N ILE A 22 -9.66 8.52 7.45
CA ILE A 22 -8.42 9.19 7.08
C ILE A 22 -8.75 10.54 6.44
N PRO A 23 -8.07 11.65 6.83
CA PRO A 23 -8.26 12.92 6.15
C PRO A 23 -7.84 12.83 4.67
N SER A 24 -8.45 13.66 3.82
CA SER A 24 -8.17 13.65 2.37
C SER A 24 -6.74 14.06 2.02
N THR A 25 -6.05 14.78 2.91
CA THR A 25 -4.65 15.20 2.77
C THR A 25 -3.96 15.22 4.14
N GLY A 26 -2.62 15.20 4.15
CA GLY A 26 -1.80 15.33 5.36
C GLY A 26 -1.49 14.02 6.11
N ALA A 27 -2.18 12.92 5.78
CA ALA A 27 -1.85 11.61 6.34
C ALA A 27 -0.53 11.03 5.77
N SER A 28 0.24 10.39 6.63
CA SER A 28 1.38 9.54 6.27
C SER A 28 1.01 8.06 6.36
N ILE A 29 1.48 7.25 5.41
CA ILE A 29 1.16 5.82 5.33
C ILE A 29 2.44 4.99 5.47
N PHE A 30 2.39 3.99 6.34
CA PHE A 30 3.40 2.96 6.50
C PHE A 30 2.87 1.64 5.93
N ALA A 31 3.56 1.08 4.93
CA ALA A 31 3.24 -0.21 4.32
C ALA A 31 4.27 -1.27 4.73
N ALA A 32 4.02 -1.96 5.83
CA ALA A 32 4.91 -3.01 6.34
C ALA A 32 4.64 -4.35 5.66
N VAL A 33 5.27 -4.55 4.49
CA VAL A 33 5.29 -5.81 3.73
C VAL A 33 6.28 -6.81 4.36
N VAL A 34 5.91 -8.09 4.37
CA VAL A 34 6.84 -9.18 4.73
C VAL A 34 7.96 -9.27 3.68
N PRO A 35 9.26 -9.28 4.07
CA PRO A 35 10.38 -9.21 3.13
C PRO A 35 10.68 -10.57 2.48
N TRP A 36 9.95 -10.88 1.41
CA TRP A 36 10.16 -12.09 0.61
C TRP A 36 11.29 -11.89 -0.40
N GLU A 37 12.21 -12.86 -0.46
CA GLU A 37 13.23 -12.88 -1.51
C GLU A 37 12.58 -13.09 -2.88
N GLN A 38 12.89 -12.20 -3.84
CA GLN A 38 12.31 -12.20 -5.19
C GLN A 38 10.76 -12.22 -5.21
N GLY A 39 10.12 -11.72 -4.15
CA GLY A 39 8.67 -11.66 -4.07
C GLY A 39 8.08 -10.60 -5.02
N SER A 40 7.05 -10.96 -5.77
CA SER A 40 6.26 -9.99 -6.57
C SER A 40 5.28 -9.17 -5.73
N GLY A 41 5.17 -9.47 -4.43
CA GLY A 41 4.23 -8.89 -3.47
C GLY A 41 4.08 -9.79 -2.23
N GLY A 42 3.21 -9.40 -1.31
CA GLY A 42 2.93 -10.18 -0.11
C GLY A 42 1.94 -9.50 0.82
N PRO A 43 1.48 -10.19 1.88
CA PRO A 43 0.65 -9.58 2.89
C PRO A 43 1.39 -8.41 3.56
N CYS A 44 0.62 -7.37 3.91
CA CYS A 44 1.14 -6.14 4.46
C CYS A 44 0.29 -5.69 5.65
N ARG A 45 0.94 -5.18 6.70
CA ARG A 45 0.25 -4.37 7.71
C ARG A 45 0.38 -2.90 7.30
N VAL A 46 -0.75 -2.29 6.96
CA VAL A 46 -0.82 -0.86 6.62
C VAL A 46 -1.29 -0.06 7.81
N ILE A 47 -0.57 1.01 8.15
CA ILE A 47 -0.89 1.95 9.24
C ILE A 47 -0.86 3.36 8.65
N ALA A 48 -1.82 4.19 9.03
CA ALA A 48 -1.82 5.61 8.70
C ALA A 48 -1.72 6.45 9.97
N THR A 49 -1.00 7.56 9.90
CA THR A 49 -0.91 8.58 10.95
C THR A 49 -1.20 9.93 10.34
N TRP A 50 -1.97 10.78 11.02
CA TRP A 50 -2.34 12.12 10.56
C TRP A 50 -2.45 13.09 11.73
#